data_AF-A0A8F9RKW4-F1
#
_entry.id   AF-A0A8F9RKW4-F1
#
_cell.length_a   1.000
_cell.length_b   1.000
_cell.length_c   1.000
_cell.angle_alpha   90.00
_cell.angle_beta   90.00
_cell.angle_gamma   90.00
#
_symmetry.space_group_name_H-M   'P 1'
#
loop_
_entity.id
_entity.type
_entity.pdbx_description
1 polymer ?
#
loop_
_entity_poly.entity_id
_entity_poly.type
_entity_poly.pdbx_seq_one_letter_code
_entity_poly.pdbx_strand_id
1 'polypeptide(L)'
;MKKSVTILLFFSSLKIFSQTTKEFKYFGIYEDYVANKYIEPFVETEVKELSLGYIVTGKKIDKTTNKKSKKEKSAWAFEYNKDLYFNMIYAQWIFEWDTFAKIDVIGKNYMLVILDEEKDRKAIGNFNPYGGGVVGVLLNSKPKSSWFNKEGNSFKVLLIDRNKPLRVKASGLENVLAYLVDTNKILELSKNDPSVIEKLKNNSYKLENFIELISKLNQ
;
A
#
# COMPACT_ATOMS: atom_id res chain seq x y z
N MET A 1 -9.86 6.68 -68.06
CA MET A 1 -10.08 5.99 -66.76
C MET A 1 -9.33 6.74 -65.68
N LYS A 2 -10.01 7.54 -64.85
CA LYS A 2 -9.40 8.30 -63.76
C LYS A 2 -9.30 7.40 -62.53
N LYS A 3 -8.08 7.13 -62.06
CA LYS A 3 -7.81 6.34 -60.84
C LYS A 3 -8.00 7.25 -59.63
N SER A 4 -9.04 7.00 -58.84
CA SER A 4 -9.24 7.67 -57.54
C SER A 4 -8.30 7.05 -56.51
N VAL A 5 -7.40 7.87 -55.94
CA VAL A 5 -6.54 7.48 -54.82
C VAL A 5 -7.30 7.75 -53.53
N THR A 6 -7.76 6.70 -52.86
CA THR A 6 -8.37 6.80 -51.54
C THR A 6 -7.27 6.90 -50.49
N ILE A 7 -7.06 8.09 -49.92
CA ILE A 7 -6.16 8.28 -48.77
C ILE A 7 -6.90 7.79 -47.53
N LEU A 8 -6.46 6.66 -46.98
CA LEU A 8 -6.94 6.13 -45.71
C LEU A 8 -6.28 6.94 -44.57
N LEU A 9 -7.02 7.89 -44.01
CA LEU A 9 -6.61 8.60 -42.79
C LEU A 9 -6.74 7.64 -41.60
N PHE A 10 -5.61 7.06 -41.19
CA PHE A 10 -5.47 6.40 -39.90
C PHE A 10 -5.59 7.47 -38.79
N PHE A 11 -6.79 7.64 -38.25
CA PHE A 11 -6.99 8.33 -36.98
C PHE A 11 -6.42 7.43 -35.87
N SER A 12 -5.15 7.65 -35.53
CA SER A 12 -4.60 7.18 -34.27
C SER A 12 -5.37 7.89 -33.15
N SER A 13 -6.21 7.13 -32.44
CA SER A 13 -6.92 7.61 -31.26
C SER A 13 -5.89 7.91 -30.16
N LEU A 14 -5.44 9.16 -30.12
CA LEU A 14 -4.74 9.74 -28.98
C LEU A 14 -5.67 9.58 -27.77
N LYS A 15 -5.38 8.60 -26.91
CA LYS A 15 -5.97 8.55 -25.57
C LYS A 15 -5.44 9.77 -24.83
N ILE A 16 -6.22 10.85 -24.84
CA ILE A 16 -6.02 12.00 -23.96
C ILE A 16 -6.27 11.46 -22.55
N PHE A 17 -5.22 10.98 -21.90
CA PHE A 17 -5.24 10.78 -20.45
C PHE A 17 -5.30 12.18 -19.85
N SER A 18 -6.52 12.65 -19.59
CA SER A 18 -6.71 13.84 -18.78
C SER A 18 -6.18 13.52 -17.38
N GLN A 19 -5.09 14.18 -16.99
CA GLN A 19 -4.61 14.13 -15.62
C GLN A 19 -5.69 14.73 -14.74
N THR A 20 -6.30 13.89 -13.89
CA THR A 20 -7.29 14.35 -12.93
C THR A 20 -6.58 14.80 -11.68
N THR A 21 -6.84 16.03 -11.22
CA THR A 21 -6.47 16.45 -9.87
C THR A 21 -7.62 16.13 -8.92
N LYS A 22 -7.28 15.74 -7.70
CA LYS A 22 -8.22 15.53 -6.60
C LYS A 22 -7.68 16.19 -5.35
N GLU A 23 -8.57 16.72 -4.53
CA GLU A 23 -8.22 17.16 -3.19
C GLU A 23 -8.30 15.96 -2.25
N PHE A 24 -7.24 15.75 -1.46
CA PHE A 24 -7.20 14.74 -0.41
C PHE A 24 -6.91 15.41 0.93
N LYS A 25 -7.44 14.83 2.00
CA LYS A 25 -7.14 15.25 3.37
C LYS A 25 -5.99 14.40 3.90
N TYR A 26 -4.80 15.00 3.98
CA TYR A 26 -3.59 14.30 4.39
C TYR A 26 -3.40 14.31 5.90
N PHE A 27 -2.95 13.20 6.47
CA PHE A 27 -2.41 13.10 7.82
C PHE A 27 -0.88 13.07 7.72
N GLY A 28 -0.20 14.04 8.34
CA GLY A 28 1.26 14.13 8.28
C GLY A 28 1.93 12.92 8.93
N ILE A 29 1.54 12.65 10.17
CA ILE A 29 1.99 11.50 10.94
C ILE A 29 0.81 10.68 11.46
N TYR A 30 1.07 9.47 11.97
CA TYR A 30 0.02 8.65 12.59
C TYR A 30 -0.71 9.36 13.73
N GLU A 31 0.00 10.13 14.55
CA GLU A 31 -0.62 10.94 15.61
C GLU A 31 -1.62 11.97 15.08
N ASP A 32 -1.36 12.54 13.91
CA ASP A 32 -2.30 13.45 13.26
C ASP A 32 -3.60 12.71 12.91
N TYR A 33 -3.51 11.47 12.43
CA TYR A 33 -4.68 10.62 12.21
C TYR A 33 -5.45 10.34 13.52
N VAL A 34 -4.74 9.96 14.59
CA VAL A 34 -5.38 9.69 15.90
C VAL A 34 -6.06 10.94 16.47
N ALA A 35 -5.46 12.11 16.28
CA ALA A 35 -5.99 13.40 16.70
C ALA A 35 -7.02 14.01 15.72
N ASN A 36 -7.29 13.35 14.60
CA ASN A 36 -8.13 13.86 13.51
C ASN A 36 -7.69 15.26 13.02
N LYS A 37 -6.38 15.44 12.83
CA LYS A 37 -5.74 16.67 12.41
C LYS A 37 -5.17 16.51 11.02
N TYR A 38 -5.54 17.40 10.10
CA TYR A 38 -5.04 17.34 8.73
C TYR A 38 -3.85 18.29 8.50
N ILE A 39 -3.07 18.02 7.45
CA ILE A 39 -2.11 18.98 6.91
C ILE A 39 -2.90 20.12 6.27
N GLU A 40 -2.61 21.35 6.68
CA GLU A 40 -3.13 22.57 6.06
C GLU A 40 -1.99 23.41 5.42
N PRO A 41 -2.30 24.17 4.35
CA PRO A 41 -3.56 24.18 3.60
C PRO A 41 -3.74 22.90 2.76
N PHE A 42 -4.99 22.60 2.38
CA PHE A 42 -5.26 21.47 1.47
C PHE A 42 -4.67 21.72 0.08
N VAL A 43 -4.21 20.64 -0.55
CA VAL A 43 -3.53 20.66 -1.85
C VAL A 43 -4.34 19.91 -2.89
N GLU A 44 -4.23 20.34 -4.14
CA GLU A 44 -4.63 19.52 -5.28
C GLU A 44 -3.54 18.51 -5.60
N THR A 45 -3.90 17.25 -5.59
CA THR A 45 -3.01 16.15 -5.91
C THR A 45 -3.37 15.59 -7.28
N GLU A 46 -2.37 15.56 -8.16
CA GLU A 46 -2.44 14.82 -9.42
C GLU A 46 -2.63 13.33 -9.14
N VAL A 47 -3.64 12.71 -9.76
CA VAL A 47 -3.88 11.27 -9.71
C VAL A 47 -3.43 10.66 -11.02
N LYS A 48 -2.36 9.86 -10.95
CA LYS A 48 -1.81 9.13 -12.10
C LYS A 48 -2.56 7.84 -12.35
N GLU A 49 -2.99 7.18 -11.28
CA GLU A 49 -3.72 5.92 -11.34
C GLU A 49 -4.63 5.78 -10.12
N LEU A 50 -5.83 5.26 -10.36
CA LEU A 50 -6.84 5.03 -9.34
C LEU A 50 -7.34 3.59 -9.48
N SER A 51 -7.12 2.77 -8.46
CA SER A 51 -7.69 1.43 -8.35
C SER A 51 -8.55 1.33 -7.08
N LEU A 52 -9.20 0.19 -6.87
CA LEU A 52 -9.93 -0.06 -5.62
C LEU A 52 -8.98 -0.24 -4.42
N GLY A 53 -7.80 -0.84 -4.64
CA GLY A 53 -6.84 -1.16 -3.58
C GLY A 53 -5.76 -0.11 -3.36
N TYR A 54 -5.48 0.77 -4.33
CA TYR A 54 -4.43 1.79 -4.22
C TYR A 54 -4.63 3.00 -5.14
N ILE A 55 -3.88 4.05 -4.85
CA ILE A 55 -3.85 5.30 -5.62
C ILE A 55 -2.40 5.68 -5.86
N VAL A 56 -2.03 5.89 -7.12
CA VAL A 56 -0.72 6.45 -7.51
C VAL A 56 -0.89 7.94 -7.74
N THR A 57 -0.10 8.71 -7.00
CA THR A 57 -0.17 10.17 -6.99
C THR A 57 0.98 10.81 -7.75
N GLY A 58 0.81 12.08 -8.09
CA GLY A 58 1.79 12.90 -8.78
C GLY A 58 2.14 14.14 -7.99
N LYS A 59 2.15 15.29 -8.66
CA LYS A 59 2.41 16.58 -8.02
C LYS A 59 1.30 16.92 -7.03
N LYS A 60 1.68 17.64 -5.97
CA LYS A 60 0.78 18.22 -4.98
C LYS A 60 0.95 19.74 -5.04
N ILE A 61 -0.13 20.46 -5.33
CA ILE A 61 -0.12 21.91 -5.56
C ILE A 61 -0.99 22.59 -4.51
N ASP A 62 -0.40 23.52 -3.77
CA ASP A 62 -1.15 24.39 -2.86
C ASP A 62 -2.01 25.36 -3.68
N LYS A 63 -3.33 25.33 -3.45
CA LYS A 63 -4.31 26.15 -4.18
C LYS A 63 -4.12 27.65 -3.98
N THR A 64 -3.61 28.06 -2.82
CA THR A 64 -3.45 29.47 -2.46
C THR A 64 -2.19 30.03 -3.09
N THR A 65 -1.08 29.28 -3.00
CA THR A 65 0.24 29.77 -3.45
C THR A 65 0.61 29.32 -4.87
N ASN A 66 -0.13 28.37 -5.45
CA ASN A 66 0.17 27.68 -6.70
C ASN A 66 1.58 27.05 -6.74
N LYS A 67 2.15 26.76 -5.56
CA LYS A 67 3.48 26.15 -5.42
C LYS A 67 3.34 24.66 -5.12
N LYS A 68 4.36 23.91 -5.51
CA LYS A 68 4.47 22.49 -5.15
C LYS A 68 4.64 22.37 -3.64
N SER A 69 3.74 21.62 -3.00
CA SER A 69 3.90 21.24 -1.60
C SER A 69 4.69 19.93 -1.48
N LYS A 70 5.54 19.86 -0.46
CA LYS A 70 6.40 18.70 -0.19
C LYS A 70 5.91 17.88 1.00
N LYS A 71 5.08 18.44 1.88
CA LYS A 71 4.68 17.83 3.14
C LYS A 71 3.83 16.57 2.91
N GLU A 72 2.97 16.61 1.91
CA GLU A 72 2.00 15.55 1.59
C GLU A 72 2.67 14.38 0.87
N LYS A 73 3.88 14.57 0.31
CA LYS A 73 4.67 13.47 -0.24
C LYS A 73 5.08 12.47 0.84
N SER A 74 5.35 12.98 2.05
CA SER A 74 5.71 12.21 3.23
C SER A 74 4.55 12.12 4.24
N ALA A 75 3.31 12.37 3.82
CA ALA A 75 2.18 12.15 4.69
C ALA A 75 2.05 10.67 5.02
N TRP A 76 1.70 10.34 6.27
CA TRP A 76 1.46 8.97 6.71
C TRP A 76 0.33 8.30 5.93
N ALA A 77 -0.75 9.04 5.73
CA ALA A 77 -1.95 8.58 5.06
C ALA A 77 -2.75 9.77 4.49
N PHE A 78 -3.79 9.47 3.72
CA PHE A 78 -4.82 10.44 3.40
C PHE A 78 -6.21 9.79 3.37
N GLU A 79 -7.25 10.60 3.51
CA GLU A 79 -8.64 10.17 3.30
C GLU A 79 -9.12 10.47 1.89
N TYR A 80 -9.83 9.52 1.29
CA TYR A 80 -10.54 9.68 0.04
C TYR A 80 -11.83 8.85 0.05
N ASN A 81 -12.97 9.48 -0.25
CA ASN A 81 -14.28 8.80 -0.25
C ASN A 81 -14.61 8.01 1.03
N LYS A 82 -14.22 8.53 2.20
CA LYS A 82 -14.36 7.89 3.53
C LYS A 82 -13.47 6.67 3.76
N ASP A 83 -12.63 6.32 2.79
CA ASP A 83 -11.59 5.32 2.95
C ASP A 83 -10.27 5.99 3.35
N LEU A 84 -9.48 5.27 4.15
CA LEU A 84 -8.14 5.67 4.56
C LEU A 84 -7.11 4.97 3.68
N TYR A 85 -6.15 5.73 3.14
CA TYR A 85 -5.09 5.22 2.29
C TYR A 85 -3.73 5.47 2.94
N PHE A 86 -3.02 4.40 3.25
CA PHE A 86 -1.69 4.37 3.87
C PHE A 86 -0.58 4.61 2.84
N ASN A 87 0.39 5.46 3.15
CA ASN A 87 1.52 5.75 2.27
C ASN A 87 2.52 4.58 2.25
N MET A 88 2.70 3.98 1.08
CA MET A 88 3.52 2.78 0.91
C MET A 88 5.01 3.02 1.14
N ILE A 89 5.49 4.27 1.21
CA ILE A 89 6.87 4.55 1.64
C ILE A 89 7.15 4.05 3.07
N TYR A 90 6.10 3.87 3.88
CA TYR A 90 6.17 3.36 5.24
C TYR A 90 5.88 1.85 5.34
N ALA A 91 5.73 1.15 4.20
CA ALA A 91 5.58 -0.30 4.17
C ALA A 91 6.95 -0.99 4.30
N GLN A 92 7.08 -1.88 5.27
CA GLN A 92 8.32 -2.66 5.44
C GLN A 92 8.50 -3.61 4.24
N TRP A 93 9.71 -3.66 3.67
CA TRP A 93 10.14 -4.57 2.59
C TRP A 93 9.49 -4.42 1.20
N ILE A 94 8.31 -3.79 1.07
CA ILE A 94 7.56 -3.67 -0.20
C ILE A 94 7.10 -2.22 -0.45
N PHE A 95 7.99 -1.26 -0.22
CA PHE A 95 7.65 0.16 -0.38
C PHE A 95 7.61 0.57 -1.86
N GLU A 96 6.72 1.52 -2.17
CA GLU A 96 6.62 2.16 -3.48
C GLU A 96 6.39 3.67 -3.28
N TRP A 97 7.08 4.49 -4.08
CA TRP A 97 6.96 5.95 -3.95
C TRP A 97 5.67 6.47 -4.56
N ASP A 98 5.19 7.59 -4.01
CA ASP A 98 3.98 8.28 -4.46
C ASP A 98 2.71 7.40 -4.51
N THR A 99 2.73 6.24 -3.86
CA THR A 99 1.63 5.27 -3.88
C THR A 99 1.04 5.12 -2.49
N PHE A 100 -0.29 5.14 -2.42
CA PHE A 100 -1.03 4.96 -1.19
C PHE A 100 -1.99 3.78 -1.34
N ALA A 101 -1.92 2.81 -0.43
CA ALA A 101 -2.76 1.61 -0.43
C ALA A 101 -3.91 1.75 0.57
N LYS A 102 -5.09 1.24 0.21
CA LYS A 102 -6.27 1.27 1.09
C LYS A 102 -6.01 0.47 2.36
N ILE A 103 -6.48 0.99 3.50
CA ILE A 103 -6.55 0.22 4.74
C ILE A 103 -7.89 -0.53 4.75
N ASP A 104 -7.84 -1.85 4.59
CA ASP A 104 -9.00 -2.73 4.47
C ASP A 104 -9.67 -3.02 5.82
N VAL A 105 -8.87 -3.09 6.88
CA VAL A 105 -9.37 -3.34 8.24
C VAL A 105 -8.84 -2.25 9.17
N ILE A 106 -9.75 -1.58 9.87
CA ILE A 106 -9.43 -0.62 10.93
C ILE A 106 -10.11 -1.11 12.21
N GLY A 107 -9.35 -1.80 13.06
CA GLY A 107 -9.83 -2.25 14.36
C GLY A 107 -9.20 -1.49 15.52
N LYS A 108 -9.57 -1.85 16.76
CA LYS A 108 -9.10 -1.16 17.98
C LYS A 108 -7.57 -1.26 18.14
N ASN A 109 -7.01 -2.44 17.88
CA ASN A 109 -5.62 -2.76 18.18
C ASN A 109 -4.74 -2.81 16.91
N TYR A 110 -5.32 -3.17 15.77
CA TYR A 110 -4.60 -3.40 14.52
C TYR A 110 -5.33 -2.81 13.32
N MET A 111 -4.55 -2.35 12.35
CA MET A 111 -5.02 -2.08 10.99
C MET A 111 -4.34 -3.01 9.98
N LEU A 112 -5.06 -3.35 8.91
CA LEU A 112 -4.54 -4.17 7.82
C LEU A 112 -4.62 -3.44 6.48
N VAL A 113 -3.57 -3.61 5.68
CA VAL A 113 -3.57 -3.35 4.23
C VAL A 113 -3.37 -4.72 3.55
N ILE A 114 -4.28 -5.10 2.67
CA ILE A 114 -4.29 -6.38 1.97
C ILE A 114 -4.15 -6.09 0.47
N LEU A 115 -3.05 -6.53 -0.12
CA LEU A 115 -2.69 -6.26 -1.51
C LEU A 115 -2.72 -7.57 -2.28
N ASP A 116 -3.57 -7.64 -3.31
CA ASP A 116 -3.60 -8.73 -4.27
C ASP A 116 -2.32 -8.67 -5.12
N GLU A 117 -1.50 -9.72 -5.11
CA GLU A 117 -0.18 -9.70 -5.76
C GLU A 117 -0.26 -9.53 -7.28
N GLU A 118 -1.39 -9.88 -7.90
CA GLU A 118 -1.62 -9.68 -9.32
C GLU A 118 -2.16 -8.28 -9.61
N LYS A 119 -3.23 -7.88 -8.92
CA LYS A 119 -3.96 -6.63 -9.20
C LYS A 119 -3.25 -5.39 -8.65
N ASP A 120 -2.59 -5.54 -7.50
CA ASP A 120 -1.94 -4.44 -6.77
C ASP A 120 -0.42 -4.46 -6.91
N ARG A 121 0.09 -5.17 -7.93
CA ARG A 121 1.53 -5.28 -8.22
C ARG A 121 2.28 -3.94 -8.21
N LYS A 122 1.64 -2.87 -8.70
CA LYS A 122 2.24 -1.53 -8.70
C LYS A 122 2.42 -0.98 -7.28
N ALA A 123 1.48 -1.22 -6.37
CA ALA A 123 1.58 -0.77 -4.99
C ALA A 123 2.59 -1.59 -4.17
N ILE A 124 2.72 -2.88 -4.48
CA ILE A 124 3.73 -3.77 -3.86
C ILE A 124 5.16 -3.39 -4.32
N GLY A 125 5.27 -2.72 -5.47
CA GLY A 125 6.51 -2.37 -6.11
C GLY A 125 7.12 -3.53 -6.90
N ASN A 126 8.04 -3.21 -7.82
CA ASN A 126 8.80 -4.23 -8.52
C ASN A 126 9.89 -4.81 -7.61
N PHE A 127 10.19 -6.10 -7.77
CA PHE A 127 11.39 -6.70 -7.20
C PHE A 127 12.61 -5.99 -7.81
N ASN A 128 13.20 -5.05 -7.06
CA ASN A 128 14.44 -4.41 -7.45
C ASN A 128 15.55 -4.97 -6.54
N PRO A 129 16.16 -6.11 -6.90
CA PRO A 129 17.33 -6.61 -6.19
C PRO A 129 18.46 -5.64 -6.49
N TYR A 130 18.63 -4.63 -5.64
CA TYR A 130 19.86 -3.85 -5.66
C TYR A 130 21.03 -4.83 -5.42
N GLY A 131 21.75 -5.17 -6.50
CA GLY A 131 22.80 -6.20 -6.51
C GLY A 131 22.38 -7.47 -7.28
N GLY A 132 22.32 -7.37 -8.61
CA GLY A 132 21.91 -8.42 -9.55
C GLY A 132 22.84 -9.64 -9.62
N GLY A 133 22.89 -10.44 -8.55
CA GLY A 133 23.47 -11.77 -8.55
C GLY A 133 22.49 -12.78 -7.95
N VAL A 134 22.51 -14.02 -8.45
CA VAL A 134 21.74 -15.16 -7.89
C VAL A 134 21.98 -15.31 -6.37
N VAL A 135 23.19 -14.98 -5.92
CA VAL A 135 23.59 -14.96 -4.49
C VAL A 135 22.90 -13.82 -3.72
N GLY A 136 22.74 -12.64 -4.32
CA GLY A 136 22.01 -11.52 -3.71
C GLY A 136 20.52 -11.82 -3.56
N VAL A 137 19.93 -12.59 -4.49
CA VAL A 137 18.53 -13.04 -4.42
C VAL A 137 18.34 -14.11 -3.33
N LEU A 138 19.32 -15.00 -3.14
CA LEU A 138 19.29 -16.02 -2.07
C LEU A 138 19.49 -15.41 -0.67
N LEU A 139 20.41 -14.44 -0.54
CA LEU A 139 20.69 -13.76 0.75
C LEU A 139 19.62 -12.73 1.13
N ASN A 140 18.93 -12.12 0.15
CA ASN A 140 17.74 -11.28 0.37
C ASN A 140 16.44 -12.07 0.20
N SER A 141 16.44 -13.38 0.50
CA SER A 141 15.20 -14.15 0.50
C SER A 141 14.24 -13.56 1.53
N LYS A 142 13.29 -12.78 1.03
CA LYS A 142 12.25 -12.16 1.87
C LYS A 142 11.55 -13.29 2.64
N PRO A 143 11.16 -13.05 3.90
CA PRO A 143 10.39 -14.04 4.63
C PRO A 143 9.12 -14.41 3.84
N LYS A 144 8.66 -15.65 3.99
CA LYS A 144 7.41 -16.11 3.38
C LYS A 144 6.28 -15.20 3.85
N SER A 145 5.88 -14.30 2.97
CA SER A 145 5.00 -13.15 3.22
C SER A 145 3.86 -13.08 2.20
N SER A 146 3.78 -14.08 1.32
CA SER A 146 2.66 -14.30 0.43
C SER A 146 1.67 -15.21 1.14
N TRP A 147 0.46 -14.72 1.32
CA TRP A 147 -0.64 -15.43 1.94
C TRP A 147 -1.68 -15.75 0.89
N PHE A 148 -2.09 -17.02 0.84
CA PHE A 148 -3.08 -17.47 -0.14
C PHE A 148 -4.47 -17.47 0.48
N ASN A 149 -5.45 -16.99 -0.25
CA ASN A 149 -6.86 -17.16 0.12
C ASN A 149 -7.34 -18.57 -0.23
N LYS A 150 -8.62 -18.88 0.03
CA LYS A 150 -9.20 -20.19 -0.29
C LYS A 150 -9.23 -20.51 -1.79
N GLU A 151 -9.36 -19.48 -2.63
CA GLU A 151 -9.37 -19.60 -4.09
C GLU A 151 -7.95 -19.74 -4.69
N GLY A 152 -6.90 -19.60 -3.88
CA GLY A 152 -5.51 -19.71 -4.33
C GLY A 152 -4.89 -18.41 -4.85
N ASN A 153 -5.58 -17.27 -4.71
CA ASN A 153 -5.01 -15.96 -5.01
C ASN A 153 -3.97 -15.58 -3.95
N SER A 154 -2.88 -14.96 -4.37
CA SER A 154 -1.74 -14.58 -3.51
C SER A 154 -1.86 -13.13 -3.05
N PHE A 155 -1.58 -12.87 -1.78
CA PHE A 155 -1.69 -11.54 -1.18
C PHE A 155 -0.46 -11.19 -0.35
N LYS A 156 -0.08 -9.92 -0.37
CA LYS A 156 0.76 -9.30 0.67
C LYS A 156 -0.15 -8.68 1.71
N VAL A 157 0.20 -8.84 2.98
CA VAL A 157 -0.54 -8.25 4.08
C VAL A 157 0.41 -7.39 4.91
N LEU A 158 0.08 -6.12 5.06
CA LEU A 158 0.76 -5.22 5.99
C LEU A 158 -0.09 -5.05 7.24
N LEU A 159 0.56 -5.04 8.39
CA LEU A 159 -0.03 -4.89 9.71
C LEU A 159 0.50 -3.63 10.39
N ILE A 160 -0.39 -2.78 10.87
CA ILE A 160 -0.06 -1.63 11.72
C ILE A 160 -0.60 -1.94 13.12
N ASP A 161 0.28 -2.06 14.10
CA ASP A 161 -0.10 -2.17 15.52
C ASP A 161 -0.39 -0.75 16.06
N ARG A 162 -1.64 -0.52 16.45
CA ARG A 162 -2.11 0.78 16.93
C ARG A 162 -1.68 1.08 18.35
N ASN A 163 -1.43 0.04 19.15
CA ASN A 163 -1.05 0.15 20.56
C ASN A 163 0.46 0.23 20.73
N LYS A 164 1.20 -0.44 19.86
CA LYS A 164 2.67 -0.48 19.85
C LYS A 164 3.20 -0.19 18.44
N PRO A 165 2.93 1.01 17.89
CA PRO A 165 3.32 1.32 16.54
C PRO A 165 4.84 1.24 16.35
N LEU A 166 5.26 0.51 15.32
CA LEU A 166 6.66 0.40 14.96
C LEU A 166 7.16 1.72 14.37
N ARG A 167 8.22 2.29 14.95
CA ARG A 167 8.90 3.50 14.45
C ARG A 167 10.37 3.17 14.23
N VAL A 168 10.91 3.49 13.06
CA VAL A 168 12.34 3.31 12.79
C VAL A 168 13.08 4.61 13.10
N LYS A 169 13.85 4.60 14.19
CA LYS A 169 14.64 5.76 14.64
C LYS A 169 15.75 6.17 13.66
N ALA A 170 16.23 5.23 12.84
CA ALA A 170 17.49 5.41 12.09
C ALA A 170 17.35 6.14 10.74
N SER A 171 16.13 6.38 10.23
CA SER A 171 15.92 6.91 8.88
C SER A 171 15.36 8.35 8.84
N GLY A 172 15.20 9.01 9.99
CA GLY A 172 14.46 10.28 10.07
C GLY A 172 12.97 10.15 9.75
N LEU A 173 12.50 8.92 9.47
CA LEU A 173 11.08 8.58 9.30
C LEU A 173 10.55 8.15 10.67
N GLU A 174 10.26 9.11 11.53
CA GLU A 174 9.65 8.87 12.86
C GLU A 174 8.20 8.36 12.79
N ASN A 175 7.69 8.16 11.58
CA ASN A 175 6.33 7.75 11.33
C ASN A 175 6.10 6.27 11.62
N VAL A 176 4.84 5.90 11.75
CA VAL A 176 4.43 4.51 12.02
C VAL A 176 4.53 3.69 10.75
N LEU A 177 5.33 2.62 10.82
CA LEU A 177 5.50 1.67 9.73
C LEU A 177 4.42 0.59 9.75
N ALA A 178 4.11 0.07 8.57
CA ALA A 178 3.32 -1.14 8.42
C ALA A 178 4.26 -2.33 8.22
N TYR A 179 4.15 -3.32 9.11
CA TYR A 179 4.97 -4.53 9.11
C TYR A 179 4.44 -5.53 8.07
N LEU A 180 5.31 -6.04 7.21
CA LEU A 180 4.93 -7.09 6.26
C LEU A 180 4.76 -8.42 6.99
N VAL A 181 3.52 -8.90 7.05
CA VAL A 181 3.17 -10.11 7.80
C VAL A 181 3.87 -11.33 7.22
N ASP A 182 4.67 -11.98 8.05
CA ASP A 182 5.30 -13.26 7.79
C ASP A 182 4.86 -14.31 8.82
N THR A 183 5.34 -15.54 8.66
CA THR A 183 5.04 -16.65 9.58
C THR A 183 5.36 -16.30 11.04
N ASN A 184 6.47 -15.60 11.30
CA ASN A 184 6.90 -15.27 12.67
C ASN A 184 5.90 -14.32 13.33
N LYS A 185 5.44 -13.30 12.60
CA LYS A 185 4.43 -12.37 13.11
C LYS A 185 3.10 -13.07 13.40
N ILE A 186 2.69 -14.03 12.57
CA ILE A 186 1.50 -14.85 12.84
C ILE A 186 1.67 -15.66 14.12
N LEU A 187 2.83 -16.29 14.32
CA LEU A 187 3.14 -17.05 15.54
C LEU A 187 3.18 -16.16 16.78
N GLU A 188 3.75 -14.97 16.68
CA GLU A 188 3.75 -13.97 17.75
C GLU A 188 2.32 -13.59 18.16
N LEU A 189 1.47 -13.21 17.19
CA LEU A 189 0.09 -12.77 17.44
C LEU A 189 -0.80 -13.90 17.96
N SER A 190 -0.58 -15.12 17.47
CA SER A 190 -1.29 -16.32 17.94
C SER A 190 -0.72 -16.90 19.24
N LYS A 191 0.34 -16.29 19.81
CA LYS A 191 1.03 -16.77 21.01
C LYS A 191 1.47 -18.24 20.89
N ASN A 192 1.96 -18.62 19.70
CA ASN A 192 2.38 -19.97 19.36
C ASN A 192 1.27 -21.03 19.56
N ASP A 193 0.02 -20.70 19.21
CA ASP A 193 -1.09 -21.67 19.23
C ASP A 193 -0.73 -22.93 18.41
N PRO A 194 -0.77 -24.14 19.01
CA PRO A 194 -0.43 -25.38 18.31
C PRO A 194 -1.24 -25.62 17.03
N SER A 195 -2.52 -25.24 17.00
CA SER A 195 -3.38 -25.41 15.84
C SER A 195 -3.00 -24.48 14.69
N VAL A 196 -2.50 -23.29 14.99
CA VAL A 196 -1.96 -22.35 14.00
C VAL A 196 -0.64 -22.86 13.46
N ILE A 197 0.25 -23.36 14.32
CA ILE A 197 1.52 -23.97 13.92
C ILE A 197 1.29 -25.15 12.97
N GLU A 198 0.36 -26.03 13.29
CA GLU A 198 0.04 -27.19 12.45
C GLU A 198 -0.47 -26.74 11.06
N LYS A 199 -1.38 -25.77 11.00
CA LYS A 199 -1.87 -25.21 9.74
C LYS A 199 -0.76 -24.57 8.90
N LEU A 200 0.16 -23.85 9.55
CA LEU A 200 1.30 -23.22 8.88
C LEU A 200 2.27 -24.27 8.31
N LYS A 201 2.58 -25.32 9.07
CA LYS A 201 3.43 -26.44 8.62
C LYS A 201 2.81 -27.18 7.43
N ASN A 202 1.50 -27.37 7.45
CA ASN A 202 0.77 -28.09 6.41
C ASN A 202 0.35 -27.19 5.23
N ASN A 203 0.79 -25.92 5.18
CA ASN A 203 0.39 -24.93 4.17
C ASN A 203 -1.14 -24.75 4.03
N SER A 204 -1.90 -25.08 5.08
CA SER A 204 -3.35 -24.95 5.13
C SER A 204 -3.82 -23.66 5.83
N TYR A 205 -2.88 -22.88 6.40
CA TYR A 205 -3.16 -21.55 6.91
C TYR A 205 -3.40 -20.56 5.75
N LYS A 206 -4.62 -20.04 5.64
CA LYS A 206 -5.05 -19.11 4.58
C LYS A 206 -5.19 -17.68 5.07
N LEU A 207 -5.31 -16.73 4.13
CA LEU A 207 -5.53 -15.31 4.41
C LEU A 207 -6.71 -15.09 5.37
N GLU A 208 -7.81 -15.82 5.17
CA GLU A 208 -9.00 -15.72 6.00
C GLU A 208 -8.73 -16.12 7.46
N ASN A 209 -7.83 -17.09 7.69
CA ASN A 209 -7.43 -17.44 9.06
C ASN A 209 -6.68 -16.27 9.73
N PHE A 210 -5.86 -15.54 8.98
CA PHE A 210 -5.20 -14.34 9.50
C PHE A 210 -6.20 -13.22 9.80
N ILE A 211 -7.12 -12.95 8.88
CA ILE A 211 -8.16 -11.93 9.09
C ILE A 211 -9.03 -12.29 10.30
N GLU A 212 -9.38 -13.57 10.48
CA GLU A 212 -10.13 -14.05 11.64
C GLU A 212 -9.34 -13.86 12.95
N LEU A 213 -8.04 -14.18 12.95
CA LEU A 213 -7.16 -13.94 14.10
C LEU A 213 -7.13 -12.45 14.46
N ILE A 214 -6.93 -11.58 13.47
CA ILE A 214 -6.88 -10.13 13.70
C ILE A 214 -8.24 -9.59 14.16
N SER A 215 -9.34 -10.10 13.62
CA SER A 215 -10.70 -9.74 14.04
C SER A 215 -10.91 -10.04 15.53
N LYS A 216 -10.53 -11.24 16.00
CA LYS A 216 -10.58 -11.61 17.42
C LYS A 216 -9.70 -10.71 18.29
N LEU A 217 -8.51 -10.37 17.80
CA LEU A 217 -7.61 -9.46 18.49
C LEU A 217 -8.05 -7.99 18.47
N ASN A 218 -9.04 -7.63 17.64
CA ASN A 218 -9.54 -6.26 17.48
C ASN A 218 -10.85 -5.98 18.24
N GLN A 219 -11.43 -6.99 18.88
CA GLN A 219 -12.52 -6.86 19.84
C GLN A 219 -12.03 -6.15 21.11
#